data_AF-A0A6A4HC46-F1
#
_entry.id   AF-A0A6A4HC46-F1
#
_cell.length_a   1.000
_cell.length_b   1.000
_cell.length_c   1.000
_cell.angle_alpha   90.00
_cell.angle_beta   90.00
_cell.angle_gamma   90.00
#
_symmetry.space_group_name_H-M   'P 1'
#
loop_
_entity.id
_entity.type
_entity.pdbx_description
1 polymer ?
#
loop_
_entity_poly.entity_id
_entity_poly.type
_entity_poly.pdbx_seq_one_letter_code
_entity_poly.pdbx_strand_id
1 'polypeptide(L)'
;LGDADVDAIKAFKLKVKNHLTHEAYNDIRFIYCNKLDIDSEWKTINRMATLAEIEPVWYDCCINTCMAFTGTHTNLDSCIYCNEARRDAHENPRRWFGYLPLIPRLRGFFQSECMVKLMSYWHNYAASDTPISDVFDCAVYHRLLGRQVVADGEKLPHTYFCGEHDIAFSFYSDGYLVSRN
;
A
#
# COMPACT_ATOMS: atom_id res chain seq x y z
N LEU A 1 -6.74 11.01 21.09
CA LEU A 1 -7.74 9.93 20.96
C LEU A 1 -8.62 10.00 22.19
N GLY A 2 -9.94 10.14 22.01
CA GLY A 2 -10.89 10.06 23.13
C GLY A 2 -11.17 8.60 23.51
N ASP A 3 -11.83 8.38 24.65
CA ASP A 3 -12.17 7.03 25.11
C ASP A 3 -13.08 6.28 24.12
N ALA A 4 -14.02 6.98 23.48
CA ALA A 4 -14.87 6.41 22.43
C ALA A 4 -14.07 5.93 21.20
N ASP A 5 -13.01 6.65 20.81
CA ASP A 5 -12.14 6.22 19.70
C ASP A 5 -11.41 4.93 20.05
N VAL A 6 -10.96 4.81 21.29
CA VAL A 6 -10.25 3.63 21.79
C VAL A 6 -11.19 2.42 21.77
N ASP A 7 -12.44 2.57 22.17
CA ASP A 7 -13.40 1.47 22.19
C ASP A 7 -13.83 1.04 20.79
N ALA A 8 -14.03 1.99 19.85
CA ALA A 8 -14.25 1.68 18.44
C ALA A 8 -13.06 0.90 17.84
N ILE A 9 -11.83 1.32 18.13
CA ILE A 9 -10.60 0.64 17.67
C ILE A 9 -10.51 -0.78 18.25
N LYS A 10 -10.79 -0.97 19.54
CA LYS A 10 -10.79 -2.30 20.18
C LYS A 10 -11.84 -3.21 19.55
N ALA A 11 -13.06 -2.71 19.33
CA ALA A 11 -14.14 -3.47 18.70
C ALA A 11 -13.77 -3.88 17.26
N PHE A 12 -13.19 -2.96 16.48
CA PHE A 12 -12.71 -3.26 15.14
C PHE A 12 -11.55 -4.27 15.14
N LYS A 13 -10.60 -4.16 16.07
CA LYS A 13 -9.54 -5.16 16.25
C LYS A 13 -10.12 -6.54 16.53
N LEU A 14 -11.14 -6.65 17.38
CA LEU A 14 -11.83 -7.91 17.65
C LEU A 14 -12.46 -8.48 16.38
N LYS A 15 -13.10 -7.63 15.58
CA LYS A 15 -13.69 -8.00 14.28
C LYS A 15 -12.64 -8.61 13.36
N VAL A 16 -11.57 -7.87 13.08
CA VAL A 16 -10.50 -8.28 12.15
C VAL A 16 -9.82 -9.55 12.62
N LYS A 17 -9.47 -9.63 13.91
CA LYS A 17 -8.77 -10.79 14.49
C LYS A 17 -9.58 -12.08 14.40
N ASN A 18 -10.90 -12.00 14.50
CA ASN A 18 -11.78 -13.18 14.53
C ASN A 18 -12.61 -13.35 13.25
N HIS A 19 -12.31 -12.58 12.19
CA HIS A 19 -13.06 -12.61 10.93
C HIS A 19 -14.58 -12.48 11.11
N LEU A 20 -15.02 -11.64 12.06
CA LEU A 20 -16.45 -11.42 12.27
C LEU A 20 -17.07 -10.83 10.99
N THR A 21 -18.23 -11.32 10.60
CA THR A 21 -18.95 -10.77 9.43
C THR A 21 -19.41 -9.34 9.71
N HIS A 22 -19.76 -8.62 8.63
CA HIS A 22 -20.33 -7.28 8.77
C HIS A 22 -21.64 -7.30 9.57
N GLU A 23 -22.46 -8.33 9.38
CA GLU A 23 -23.72 -8.55 10.10
C GLU A 23 -23.45 -8.77 11.59
N ALA A 24 -22.57 -9.72 11.95
CA ALA A 24 -22.25 -9.99 13.35
C ALA A 24 -21.65 -8.77 14.07
N TYR A 25 -20.83 -7.98 13.38
CA TYR A 25 -20.30 -6.72 13.92
C TYR A 25 -21.41 -5.70 14.20
N ASN A 26 -22.37 -5.58 13.28
CA ASN A 26 -23.52 -4.67 13.46
C ASN A 26 -24.49 -5.16 14.54
N ASP A 27 -24.68 -6.47 14.69
CA ASP A 27 -25.48 -7.05 15.77
C ASP A 27 -24.87 -6.70 17.13
N ILE A 28 -23.56 -6.89 17.30
CA ILE A 28 -22.85 -6.50 18.53
C ILE A 28 -23.02 -5.00 18.79
N ARG A 29 -22.80 -4.17 17.76
CA ARG A 29 -22.97 -2.72 17.87
C ARG A 29 -24.39 -2.35 18.31
N PHE A 30 -25.41 -3.01 17.78
CA PHE A 30 -26.80 -2.77 18.14
C PHE A 30 -27.14 -3.24 19.55
N ILE A 31 -26.75 -4.46 19.93
CA ILE A 31 -27.04 -5.06 21.25
C ILE A 31 -26.41 -4.26 22.39
N TYR A 32 -25.20 -3.73 22.18
CA TYR A 32 -24.42 -3.03 23.21
C TYR A 32 -24.45 -1.51 23.09
N CYS A 33 -25.28 -0.92 22.23
CA CYS A 33 -25.29 0.53 21.95
C CYS A 33 -25.55 1.42 23.18
N ASN A 34 -26.15 0.87 24.24
CA ASN A 34 -26.41 1.59 25.50
C ASN A 34 -25.24 1.54 26.49
N LYS A 35 -24.21 0.73 26.21
CA LYS A 35 -23.05 0.51 27.10
C LYS A 35 -21.72 0.83 26.44
N LEU A 36 -21.62 0.65 25.13
CA LEU A 36 -20.41 0.86 24.34
C LEU A 36 -20.72 1.73 23.14
N ASP A 37 -19.91 2.76 22.93
CA ASP A 37 -19.96 3.56 21.71
C ASP A 37 -19.11 2.91 20.63
N ILE A 38 -19.73 2.01 19.87
CA ILE A 38 -19.08 1.30 18.77
C ILE A 38 -19.49 1.98 17.46
N ASP A 39 -18.50 2.49 16.73
CA ASP A 39 -18.73 3.05 15.41
C ASP A 39 -19.08 1.98 14.36
N SER A 40 -19.63 2.42 13.23
CA SER A 40 -19.74 1.51 12.09
C SER A 40 -18.34 1.13 11.60
N GLU A 41 -18.26 -0.02 10.91
CA GLU A 41 -17.01 -0.46 10.29
C GLU A 41 -16.43 0.62 9.37
N TRP A 42 -17.27 1.21 8.51
CA TRP A 42 -16.86 2.26 7.59
C TRP A 42 -16.24 3.46 8.32
N LYS A 43 -16.87 3.93 9.40
CA LYS A 43 -16.35 5.06 10.19
C LYS A 43 -15.01 4.71 10.83
N THR A 44 -14.90 3.50 11.38
CA THR A 44 -13.67 3.05 12.05
C THR A 44 -12.53 2.91 11.05
N ILE A 45 -12.78 2.32 9.89
CA ILE A 45 -11.80 2.21 8.79
C ILE A 45 -11.34 3.60 8.34
N ASN A 46 -12.28 4.53 8.11
CA ASN A 46 -11.93 5.87 7.65
C ASN A 46 -11.08 6.63 8.69
N ARG A 47 -11.44 6.51 9.98
CA ARG A 47 -10.63 7.10 11.06
C ARG A 47 -9.26 6.46 11.18
N MET A 48 -9.17 5.13 11.09
CA MET A 48 -7.88 4.42 11.10
C MET A 48 -7.01 4.83 9.92
N ALA A 49 -7.59 4.98 8.73
CA ALA A 49 -6.91 5.48 7.55
C ALA A 49 -6.33 6.89 7.78
N THR A 50 -7.12 7.81 8.34
CA THR A 50 -6.67 9.15 8.71
C THR A 50 -5.54 9.12 9.76
N LEU A 51 -5.70 8.32 10.82
CA LEU A 51 -4.69 8.20 11.89
C LEU A 51 -3.38 7.57 11.40
N ALA A 52 -3.47 6.66 10.43
CA ALA A 52 -2.31 6.03 9.83
C ALA A 52 -1.69 6.86 8.70
N GLU A 53 -2.31 7.99 8.33
CA GLU A 53 -1.96 8.78 7.13
C GLU A 53 -1.98 7.92 5.84
N ILE A 54 -2.87 6.91 5.81
CA ILE A 54 -3.06 6.00 4.69
C ILE A 54 -4.35 6.40 3.98
N GLU A 55 -4.26 7.39 3.10
CA GLU A 55 -5.37 7.76 2.21
C GLU A 55 -5.21 7.08 0.85
N PRO A 56 -6.21 6.32 0.37
CA PRO A 56 -6.19 5.77 -0.98
C PRO A 56 -6.18 6.90 -2.01
N VAL A 57 -5.31 6.78 -3.01
CA VAL A 57 -5.30 7.67 -4.16
C VAL A 57 -6.07 6.99 -5.29
N TRP A 58 -6.99 7.73 -5.88
CA TRP A 58 -7.87 7.27 -6.94
C TRP A 58 -7.44 7.84 -8.28
N TYR A 59 -7.39 6.97 -9.28
CA TYR A 59 -7.14 7.35 -10.66
C TYR A 59 -8.25 6.87 -11.58
N ASP A 60 -8.60 7.70 -12.54
CA ASP A 60 -9.47 7.30 -13.62
C ASP A 60 -8.76 6.29 -14.51
N CYS A 61 -9.47 5.26 -14.93
CA CYS A 61 -8.95 4.24 -15.83
C CYS A 61 -9.87 4.05 -17.02
N CYS A 62 -9.30 3.55 -18.11
CA CYS A 62 -10.10 3.04 -19.21
C CYS A 62 -11.03 1.93 -18.69
N ILE A 63 -12.26 1.88 -19.18
CA ILE A 63 -13.23 0.83 -18.82
C ILE A 63 -12.68 -0.59 -19.01
N ASN A 64 -11.85 -0.77 -20.04
CA ASN A 64 -11.17 -2.02 -20.39
C ASN A 64 -9.82 -2.23 -19.68
N THR A 65 -9.45 -1.37 -18.72
CA THR A 65 -8.18 -1.42 -17.95
C THR A 65 -6.92 -1.31 -18.82
N CYS A 66 -7.02 -0.80 -20.05
CA CYS A 66 -5.85 -0.67 -20.93
C CYS A 66 -4.82 0.34 -20.39
N MET A 67 -5.28 1.38 -19.70
CA MET A 67 -4.44 2.44 -19.15
C MET A 67 -5.15 3.19 -18.01
N ALA A 68 -4.34 3.88 -17.20
CA ALA A 68 -4.81 4.91 -16.28
C ALA A 68 -4.61 6.31 -16.88
N PHE A 69 -5.53 7.23 -16.63
CA PHE A 69 -5.48 8.63 -17.06
C PHE A 69 -4.69 9.45 -16.04
N THR A 70 -3.38 9.22 -15.98
CA THR A 70 -2.46 9.84 -15.03
C THR A 70 -1.21 10.38 -15.71
N GLY A 71 -0.46 11.26 -15.01
CA GLY A 71 0.77 11.85 -15.53
C GLY A 71 0.52 12.58 -16.86
N THR A 72 1.23 12.16 -17.91
CA THR A 72 1.09 12.71 -19.28
C THR A 72 -0.29 12.46 -19.89
N HIS A 73 -1.07 11.51 -19.38
CA HIS A 73 -2.38 11.12 -19.90
C HIS A 73 -3.56 11.77 -19.16
N THR A 74 -3.28 12.66 -18.20
CA THR A 74 -4.31 13.25 -17.32
C THR A 74 -5.36 14.08 -18.08
N ASN A 75 -4.97 14.70 -19.19
CA ASN A 75 -5.85 15.55 -20.00
C ASN A 75 -6.52 14.81 -21.17
N LEU A 76 -6.36 13.48 -21.25
CA LEU A 76 -7.02 12.70 -22.29
C LEU A 76 -8.45 12.35 -21.87
N ASP A 77 -9.37 12.44 -22.84
CA ASP A 77 -10.78 12.05 -22.69
C ASP A 77 -11.08 10.68 -23.29
N SER A 78 -10.14 10.09 -24.04
CA SER A 78 -10.26 8.74 -24.59
C SER A 78 -8.97 7.93 -24.39
N CYS A 79 -9.14 6.60 -24.32
CA CYS A 79 -8.02 5.68 -24.20
C CYS A 79 -7.19 5.62 -25.48
N ILE A 80 -5.87 5.78 -25.39
CA ILE A 80 -4.97 5.72 -26.56
C ILE A 80 -4.89 4.33 -27.23
N TYR A 81 -5.34 3.28 -26.54
CA TYR A 81 -5.24 1.89 -27.02
C TYR A 81 -6.54 1.35 -27.61
N CYS A 82 -7.69 1.65 -27.01
CA CYS A 82 -8.99 1.13 -27.46
C CYS A 82 -10.00 2.21 -27.82
N ASN A 83 -9.61 3.49 -27.72
CA ASN A 83 -10.42 4.67 -28.04
C ASN A 83 -11.74 4.82 -27.26
N GLU A 84 -11.94 4.00 -26.22
CA GLU A 84 -13.07 4.14 -25.30
C GLU A 84 -13.01 5.48 -24.56
N ALA A 85 -14.17 6.11 -24.41
CA ALA A 85 -14.32 7.33 -23.63
C ALA A 85 -13.98 7.07 -22.16
N ARG A 86 -13.25 8.01 -21.55
CA ARG A 86 -12.94 8.05 -20.12
C ARG A 86 -14.19 8.21 -19.26
N ARG A 87 -15.09 9.11 -19.69
CA ARG A 87 -16.28 9.53 -18.95
C ARG A 87 -17.56 8.97 -19.58
N ASP A 88 -18.60 8.84 -18.78
CA ASP A 88 -19.95 8.51 -19.23
C ASP A 88 -20.72 9.78 -19.64
N ALA A 89 -21.99 9.63 -19.99
CA ALA A 89 -22.86 10.73 -20.40
C ALA A 89 -23.11 11.77 -19.29
N HIS A 90 -22.78 11.47 -18.03
CA HIS A 90 -22.91 12.36 -16.88
C HIS A 90 -21.56 12.96 -16.46
N GLU A 91 -20.53 12.87 -17.31
CA GLU A 91 -19.17 13.33 -17.04
C GLU A 91 -18.47 12.59 -15.88
N ASN A 92 -18.99 11.44 -15.44
CA ASN A 92 -18.35 10.63 -14.42
C ASN A 92 -17.34 9.67 -15.06
N PRO A 93 -16.16 9.45 -14.48
CA PRO A 93 -15.23 8.48 -15.02
C PRO A 93 -15.84 7.07 -14.96
N ARG A 94 -15.72 6.32 -16.06
CA ARG A 94 -16.36 5.01 -16.22
C ARG A 94 -15.72 3.91 -15.38
N ARG A 95 -14.49 4.13 -14.88
CA ARG A 95 -13.77 3.20 -14.02
C ARG A 95 -12.74 3.95 -13.18
N TRP A 96 -12.58 3.54 -11.93
CA TRP A 96 -11.54 4.00 -11.02
C TRP A 96 -10.61 2.86 -10.60
N PHE A 97 -9.35 3.21 -10.36
CA PHE A 97 -8.38 2.36 -9.68
C PHE A 97 -7.88 3.10 -8.43
N GLY A 98 -8.10 2.48 -7.27
CA GLY A 98 -7.59 2.97 -5.99
C GLY A 98 -6.31 2.23 -5.62
N TYR A 99 -5.28 2.95 -5.18
CA TYR A 99 -4.11 2.34 -4.57
C TYR A 99 -3.75 3.02 -3.25
N LEU A 100 -3.04 2.29 -2.40
CA LEU A 100 -2.49 2.84 -1.17
C LEU A 100 -1.07 3.36 -1.44
N PRO A 101 -0.80 4.65 -1.22
CA PRO A 101 0.53 5.21 -1.39
C PRO A 101 1.57 4.47 -0.55
N LEU A 102 2.68 4.10 -1.18
CA LEU A 102 3.75 3.34 -0.52
C LEU A 102 4.50 4.21 0.49
N ILE A 103 4.84 5.44 0.14
CA ILE A 103 5.72 6.32 0.93
C ILE A 103 5.18 6.57 2.36
N PRO A 104 3.91 6.96 2.58
CA PRO A 104 3.38 7.16 3.93
C PRO A 104 3.46 5.88 4.78
N ARG A 105 3.21 4.72 4.17
CA ARG A 105 3.30 3.42 4.86
C ARG A 105 4.71 3.12 5.34
N LEU A 106 5.72 3.40 4.50
CA LEU A 106 7.13 3.22 4.88
C LEU A 106 7.51 4.17 6.03
N ARG A 107 7.07 5.43 5.98
CA ARG A 107 7.27 6.37 7.09
C ARG A 107 6.65 5.85 8.38
N GLY A 108 5.44 5.29 8.31
CA GLY A 108 4.76 4.67 9.45
C GLY A 108 5.56 3.51 10.08
N PHE A 109 6.27 2.70 9.29
CA PHE A 109 7.13 1.66 9.84
C PHE A 109 8.30 2.21 10.67
N PHE A 110 8.90 3.33 10.24
CA PHE A 110 9.98 3.98 11.00
C PHE A 110 9.51 4.70 12.28
N GLN A 111 8.20 4.83 12.50
CA GLN A 111 7.64 5.35 13.75
C GLN A 111 7.50 4.27 14.84
N SER A 112 7.82 3.01 14.52
CA SER A 112 7.68 1.87 15.44
C SER A 112 9.02 1.21 15.69
N GLU A 113 9.49 1.21 16.94
CA GLU A 113 10.79 0.64 17.31
C GLU A 113 10.90 -0.85 16.95
N CYS A 114 9.81 -1.62 17.11
CA CYS A 114 9.82 -3.03 16.75
C CYS A 114 9.93 -3.24 15.23
N MET A 115 9.27 -2.40 14.43
CA MET A 115 9.37 -2.44 12.97
C MET A 115 10.73 -1.99 12.48
N VAL A 116 11.31 -0.94 13.08
CA VAL A 116 12.69 -0.51 12.77
C VAL A 116 13.67 -1.66 12.97
N LYS A 117 13.61 -2.36 14.10
CA LYS A 117 14.47 -3.54 14.35
C LYS A 117 14.29 -4.63 13.30
N LEU A 118 13.04 -4.90 12.91
CA LEU A 118 12.75 -5.89 11.87
C LEU A 118 13.28 -5.44 10.50
N MET A 119 13.16 -4.15 10.17
CA MET A 119 13.62 -3.58 8.90
C MET A 119 15.14 -3.49 8.83
N SER A 120 15.87 -3.37 9.95
CA SER A 120 17.33 -3.45 9.98
C SER A 120 17.87 -4.88 9.74
N TYR A 121 17.02 -5.89 9.50
CA TYR A 121 17.44 -7.27 9.25
C TYR A 121 18.50 -7.37 8.15
N TRP A 122 18.29 -6.70 7.02
CA TRP A 122 19.19 -6.77 5.87
C TRP A 122 20.56 -6.18 6.18
N HIS A 123 20.62 -5.07 6.93
CA HIS A 123 21.87 -4.42 7.29
C HIS A 123 22.71 -5.31 8.22
N ASN A 124 22.03 -6.11 9.05
CA ASN A 124 22.64 -7.06 9.96
C ASN A 124 22.82 -8.46 9.35
N TYR A 125 22.45 -8.65 8.08
CA TYR A 125 22.51 -9.94 7.43
C TYR A 125 23.96 -10.33 7.16
N ALA A 126 24.37 -11.48 7.69
CA ALA A 126 25.64 -12.11 7.36
C ALA A 126 25.40 -13.17 6.30
N ALA A 127 26.15 -13.10 5.20
CA ALA A 127 26.08 -14.07 4.11
C ALA A 127 26.30 -15.50 4.65
N SER A 128 25.50 -16.45 4.17
CA SER A 128 25.69 -17.86 4.52
C SER A 128 26.67 -18.54 3.56
N ASP A 129 27.23 -19.68 3.99
CA ASP A 129 28.08 -20.53 3.13
C ASP A 129 27.27 -21.26 2.03
N THR A 130 25.96 -21.07 1.95
CA THR A 130 25.10 -21.70 0.93
C THR A 130 24.91 -20.78 -0.28
N PRO A 131 24.67 -21.32 -1.49
CA PRO A 131 24.75 -20.52 -2.72
C PRO A 131 23.77 -19.34 -2.78
N ILE A 132 22.53 -19.51 -2.31
CA ILE A 132 21.50 -18.47 -2.17
C ILE A 132 20.58 -18.89 -1.02
N SER A 133 20.67 -18.22 0.12
CA SER A 133 19.77 -18.42 1.27
C SER A 133 18.79 -17.27 1.45
N ASP A 134 19.15 -16.08 0.98
CA ASP A 134 18.33 -14.87 1.04
C ASP A 134 18.42 -14.07 -0.28
N VAL A 135 17.52 -13.11 -0.48
CA VAL A 135 17.58 -12.16 -1.60
C VAL A 135 18.88 -11.33 -1.59
N PHE A 136 19.46 -11.09 -0.41
CA PHE A 136 20.72 -10.36 -0.28
C PHE A 136 21.94 -11.15 -0.78
N ASP A 137 21.85 -12.47 -0.94
CA ASP A 137 22.91 -13.29 -1.54
C ASP A 137 22.96 -13.16 -3.07
N CYS A 138 21.94 -12.56 -3.68
CA CYS A 138 21.81 -12.50 -5.12
C CYS A 138 22.91 -11.65 -5.77
N ALA A 139 23.44 -12.14 -6.90
CA ALA A 139 24.51 -11.45 -7.65
C ALA A 139 24.15 -10.01 -8.06
N VAL A 140 22.86 -9.72 -8.28
CA VAL A 140 22.38 -8.36 -8.59
C VAL A 140 22.53 -7.43 -7.40
N TYR A 141 22.18 -7.89 -6.20
CA TYR A 141 22.32 -7.10 -4.97
C TYR A 141 23.79 -6.78 -4.71
N HIS A 142 24.67 -7.81 -4.71
CA HIS A 142 26.11 -7.64 -4.56
C HIS A 142 26.74 -6.72 -5.62
N ARG A 143 26.24 -6.75 -6.85
CA ARG A 143 26.70 -5.84 -7.90
C ARG A 143 26.37 -4.40 -7.58
N LEU A 144 25.25 -4.11 -6.93
CA LEU A 144 24.81 -2.74 -6.64
C LEU A 144 25.47 -2.17 -5.39
N LEU A 145 25.73 -2.99 -4.36
CA LEU A 145 26.32 -2.56 -3.08
C LEU A 145 27.48 -1.57 -3.27
N GLY A 146 27.36 -0.39 -2.66
CA GLY A 146 28.40 0.64 -2.65
C GLY A 146 28.65 1.34 -4.00
N ARG A 147 27.90 1.00 -5.07
CA ARG A 147 28.00 1.72 -6.35
C ARG A 147 27.24 3.04 -6.31
N GLN A 148 27.72 4.01 -7.10
CA GLN A 148 27.03 5.28 -7.27
C GLN A 148 25.63 5.07 -7.85
N VAL A 149 24.61 5.67 -7.22
CA VAL A 149 23.26 5.67 -7.77
C VAL A 149 23.20 6.61 -8.97
N VAL A 150 22.63 6.11 -10.06
CA VAL A 150 22.34 6.89 -11.28
C VAL A 150 20.85 6.79 -11.56
N ALA A 151 20.15 7.93 -11.54
CA ALA A 151 18.72 8.04 -11.82
C ALA A 151 18.54 9.03 -12.97
N ASP A 152 17.80 8.64 -14.01
CA ASP A 152 17.55 9.47 -15.21
C ASP A 152 18.82 10.06 -15.84
N GLY A 153 19.95 9.35 -15.74
CA GLY A 153 21.25 9.76 -16.25
C GLY A 153 22.07 10.65 -15.30
N GLU A 154 21.50 11.08 -14.18
CA GLU A 154 22.17 11.90 -13.17
C GLU A 154 22.76 11.06 -12.04
N LYS A 155 23.99 11.40 -11.62
CA LYS A 155 24.64 10.77 -10.46
C LYS A 155 24.13 11.42 -9.18
N LEU A 156 23.51 10.64 -8.31
CA LEU A 156 23.04 11.10 -7.00
C LEU A 156 24.19 11.16 -5.99
N PRO A 157 24.10 11.93 -4.89
CA PRO A 157 25.21 12.09 -3.93
C PRO A 157 25.45 10.89 -3.00
N HIS A 158 24.72 9.78 -3.18
CA HIS A 158 24.80 8.58 -2.35
C HIS A 158 25.02 7.31 -3.19
N THR A 159 25.47 6.25 -2.53
CA THR A 159 25.64 4.93 -3.15
C THR A 159 24.49 4.00 -2.76
N TYR A 160 24.28 2.92 -3.52
CA TYR A 160 23.26 1.94 -3.19
C TYR A 160 23.57 1.28 -1.84
N PHE A 161 22.56 1.22 -0.98
CA PHE A 161 22.60 0.53 0.32
C PHE A 161 23.68 1.07 1.27
N CYS A 162 23.92 2.39 1.24
CA CYS A 162 24.90 3.06 2.08
C CYS A 162 24.38 3.38 3.49
N GLY A 163 23.06 3.46 3.68
CA GLY A 163 22.41 3.74 4.95
C GLY A 163 21.88 2.46 5.60
N GLU A 164 21.90 2.40 6.93
CA GLU A 164 21.29 1.30 7.70
C GLU A 164 19.79 1.14 7.42
N HIS A 165 19.12 2.24 7.07
CA HIS A 165 17.67 2.30 6.85
C HIS A 165 17.28 2.29 5.37
N ASP A 166 18.23 1.99 4.48
CA ASP A 166 17.91 1.78 3.06
C ASP A 166 16.97 0.58 2.91
N ILE A 167 16.09 0.62 1.92
CA ILE A 167 15.09 -0.42 1.69
C ILE A 167 15.26 -0.96 0.28
N ALA A 168 15.46 -2.28 0.16
CA ALA A 168 15.40 -2.97 -1.11
C ALA A 168 13.96 -3.36 -1.45
N PHE A 169 13.43 -2.87 -2.57
CA PHE A 169 12.19 -3.38 -3.15
C PHE A 169 12.50 -4.27 -4.33
N SER A 170 11.95 -5.49 -4.31
CA SER A 170 11.80 -6.30 -5.51
C SER A 170 10.34 -6.22 -5.95
N PHE A 171 10.13 -6.00 -7.25
CA PHE A 171 8.81 -6.07 -7.86
C PHE A 171 8.80 -7.24 -8.82
N TYR A 172 7.82 -8.12 -8.66
CA TYR A 172 7.56 -9.21 -9.57
C TYR A 172 6.15 -9.05 -10.11
N SER A 173 6.03 -8.76 -11.41
CA SER A 173 4.76 -8.87 -12.12
C SER A 173 4.74 -10.20 -12.86
N ASP A 174 3.91 -11.15 -12.42
CA ASP A 174 3.37 -12.09 -13.39
C ASP A 174 2.37 -11.33 -14.28
N GLY A 175 2.37 -11.64 -15.57
CA GLY A 175 1.60 -10.90 -16.55
C GLY A 175 0.48 -11.74 -17.13
N TYR A 176 -0.42 -12.33 -16.33
CA TYR A 176 -1.67 -12.88 -16.89
C TYR A 176 -2.88 -12.72 -15.99
N LEU A 177 -3.86 -11.96 -16.48
CA LEU A 177 -5.22 -11.92 -15.96
C LEU A 177 -5.95 -13.20 -16.41
N VAL A 178 -5.79 -14.30 -15.67
CA VAL A 178 -6.53 -15.55 -15.88
C VAL A 178 -7.91 -15.44 -15.23
N SER A 179 -8.73 -14.55 -15.78
CA SER A 179 -10.16 -14.75 -16.02
C SER A 179 -10.81 -13.43 -16.42
N ARG A 180 -11.42 -13.44 -17.60
CA ARG A 180 -12.67 -12.71 -17.82
C ARG A 180 -13.76 -13.70 -17.45
N ASN A 181 -14.55 -13.37 -16.42
CA ASN A 181 -15.98 -13.65 -16.29
C ASN A 181 -16.52 -12.89 -15.07
#